data_AF-A0A6M0LL67-F1
#
_entry.id   AF-A0A6M0LL67-F1
#
_cell.length_a   1.000
_cell.length_b   1.000
_cell.length_c   1.000
_cell.angle_alpha   90.00
_cell.angle_beta   90.00
_cell.angle_gamma   90.00
#
_symmetry.space_group_name_H-M   'P 1'
#
loop_
_entity.id
_entity.type
_entity.pdbx_description
1 polymer ?
#
loop_
_entity_poly.entity_id
_entity_poly.type
_entity_poly.pdbx_seq_one_letter_code
_entity_poly.pdbx_strand_id
1 'polypeptide(L)'
;ELELFAKSSNVAKVSRRDIGYLIATKQLGATTVAATMICAELAEIGIFVTGGIGGVHRGAETTMDVSADLEELAKTNVAVVCAGAKSILDLNLTMEYLETKGVPVIGYQTDVLPAFYTRSSDVELTLRADTPEVIAESLKAK
;
A
#
# COMPACT_ATOMS: atom_id res chain seq x y z
N GLU A 1 -10.44 20.58 -7.73
CA GLU A 1 -9.77 20.09 -6.49
C GLU A 1 -8.30 19.69 -6.73
N LEU A 2 -7.96 18.93 -7.77
CA LEU A 2 -6.55 18.59 -8.07
C LEU A 2 -5.63 19.82 -8.19
N GLU A 3 -6.05 20.88 -8.89
CA GLU A 3 -5.27 22.12 -8.95
C GLU A 3 -5.14 22.82 -7.61
N LEU A 4 -6.17 22.75 -6.75
CA LEU A 4 -6.12 23.31 -5.40
C LEU A 4 -5.04 22.58 -4.60
N PHE A 5 -5.03 21.25 -4.62
CA PHE A 5 -4.03 20.44 -3.97
C PHE A 5 -2.62 20.70 -4.50
N ALA A 6 -2.46 20.88 -5.82
CA ALA A 6 -1.18 21.17 -6.43
C ALA A 6 -0.61 22.57 -6.08
N LYS A 7 -1.49 23.55 -5.84
CA LYS A 7 -1.12 24.96 -5.56
C LYS A 7 -1.08 25.29 -4.07
N SER A 8 -1.61 24.42 -3.20
CA SER A 8 -1.69 24.67 -1.76
C SER A 8 -0.38 24.29 -1.06
N SER A 9 0.13 25.18 -0.19
CA SER A 9 1.35 24.94 0.59
C SER A 9 1.13 24.11 1.85
N ASN A 10 -0.11 24.06 2.36
CA ASN A 10 -0.45 23.45 3.66
C ASN A 10 -1.42 22.27 3.48
N VAL A 11 -1.04 21.30 2.65
CA VAL A 11 -1.80 20.04 2.52
C VAL A 11 -1.20 19.00 3.46
N ALA A 12 -1.97 18.52 4.42
CA ALA A 12 -1.52 17.47 5.32
C ALA A 12 -1.35 16.14 4.58
N LYS A 13 -0.32 15.36 4.92
CA LYS A 13 -0.22 13.95 4.50
C LYS A 13 -1.04 13.10 5.48
N VAL A 14 -2.09 12.44 5.00
CA VAL A 14 -3.10 11.79 5.84
C VAL A 14 -2.92 10.28 5.87
N SER A 15 -2.62 9.73 7.05
CA SER A 15 -2.71 8.30 7.34
C SER A 15 -3.89 8.01 8.26
N ARG A 16 -4.11 6.73 8.59
CA ARG A 16 -5.24 6.25 9.42
C ARG A 16 -5.46 7.09 10.68
N ARG A 17 -4.38 7.40 11.41
CA ARG A 17 -4.43 8.14 12.68
C ARG A 17 -4.87 9.61 12.51
N ASP A 18 -4.71 10.17 11.32
CA ASP A 18 -4.90 11.59 11.05
C ASP A 18 -6.34 11.92 10.60
N ILE A 19 -7.05 10.93 10.03
CA ILE A 19 -8.37 11.10 9.40
C ILE A 19 -9.36 11.82 10.32
N GLY A 20 -9.55 11.30 11.55
CA GLY A 20 -10.55 11.84 12.47
C GLY A 20 -10.30 13.31 12.83
N TYR A 21 -9.03 13.67 13.09
CA TYR A 21 -8.66 15.03 13.45
C TYR A 21 -8.82 16.00 12.27
N LEU A 22 -8.35 15.63 11.07
CA LEU A 22 -8.40 16.51 9.91
C LEU A 22 -9.82 16.74 9.40
N ILE A 23 -10.69 15.72 9.47
CA ILE A 23 -12.12 15.88 9.18
C ILE A 23 -12.78 16.81 10.20
N ALA A 24 -12.56 16.58 11.49
CA ALA A 24 -13.16 17.40 12.55
C ALA A 24 -12.74 18.87 12.49
N THR A 25 -11.51 19.13 12.05
CA THR A 25 -10.95 20.49 11.93
C THR A 25 -11.05 21.09 10.53
N LYS A 26 -11.68 20.38 9.58
CA LYS A 26 -11.91 20.83 8.19
C LYS A 26 -10.63 21.25 7.46
N GLN A 27 -9.55 20.50 7.64
CA GLN A 27 -8.27 20.77 6.99
C GLN A 27 -8.13 20.02 5.66
N LEU A 28 -7.33 20.57 4.74
CA LEU A 28 -6.96 19.90 3.50
C LEU A 28 -5.95 18.78 3.77
N GLY A 29 -6.20 17.60 3.20
CA GLY A 29 -5.38 16.42 3.42
C GLY A 29 -5.29 15.52 2.20
N ALA A 30 -4.06 15.15 1.82
CA ALA A 30 -3.76 14.18 0.76
C ALA A 30 -3.59 12.79 1.40
N THR A 31 -4.46 11.85 1.03
CA THR A 31 -4.49 10.52 1.61
C THR A 31 -3.30 9.66 1.16
N THR A 32 -2.68 8.99 2.13
CA THR A 32 -1.70 7.91 1.90
C THR A 32 -2.41 6.64 1.40
N VAL A 33 -1.67 5.55 1.19
CA VAL A 33 -2.28 4.26 0.82
C VAL A 33 -3.25 3.80 1.90
N ALA A 34 -2.84 3.78 3.17
CA ALA A 34 -3.72 3.40 4.28
C ALA A 34 -5.03 4.20 4.32
N ALA A 35 -4.94 5.54 4.29
CA ALA A 35 -6.14 6.36 4.33
C ALA A 35 -7.02 6.20 3.07
N THR A 36 -6.41 6.01 1.91
CA THR A 36 -7.14 5.79 0.65
C THR A 36 -7.88 4.46 0.66
N MET A 37 -7.26 3.39 1.20
CA MET A 37 -7.91 2.09 1.36
C MET A 37 -9.15 2.17 2.24
N ILE A 38 -9.07 2.86 3.40
CA ILE A 38 -10.23 3.08 4.27
C ILE A 38 -11.35 3.79 3.52
N CYS A 39 -11.03 4.87 2.79
CA CYS A 39 -12.03 5.59 2.00
C CYS A 39 -12.63 4.73 0.88
N ALA A 40 -11.81 3.90 0.22
CA ALA A 40 -12.25 3.01 -0.84
C ALA A 40 -13.22 1.93 -0.31
N GLU A 41 -12.90 1.30 0.82
CA GLU A 41 -13.77 0.32 1.47
C GLU A 41 -15.11 0.93 1.91
N LEU A 42 -15.08 2.12 2.51
CA LEU A 42 -16.31 2.85 2.88
C LEU A 42 -17.17 3.22 1.66
N ALA A 43 -16.57 3.32 0.48
CA ALA A 43 -17.24 3.57 -0.79
C ALA A 43 -17.51 2.30 -1.60
N GLU A 44 -17.29 1.11 -1.03
CA GLU A 44 -17.46 -0.19 -1.68
C GLU A 44 -16.60 -0.38 -2.95
N ILE A 45 -15.43 0.27 -2.99
CA ILE A 45 -14.45 0.16 -4.07
C ILE A 45 -13.38 -0.88 -3.67
N GLY A 46 -13.43 -2.06 -4.29
CA GLY A 46 -12.53 -3.17 -3.95
C GLY A 46 -11.12 -3.11 -4.57
N ILE A 47 -10.83 -2.15 -5.45
CA ILE A 47 -9.53 -2.06 -6.17
C ILE A 47 -8.99 -0.63 -6.09
N PHE A 48 -7.72 -0.51 -5.71
CA PHE A 48 -6.98 0.74 -5.64
C PHE A 48 -5.62 0.61 -6.36
N VAL A 49 -5.26 1.59 -7.18
CA VAL A 49 -3.98 1.63 -7.90
C VAL A 49 -3.10 2.76 -7.36
N THR A 50 -1.83 2.47 -7.10
CA THR A 50 -0.83 3.47 -6.71
C THR A 50 0.53 3.16 -7.33
N GLY A 51 1.49 4.08 -7.21
CA GLY A 51 2.86 3.84 -7.67
C GLY A 51 3.55 2.75 -6.85
N GLY A 52 3.58 2.92 -5.53
CA GLY A 52 4.24 1.98 -4.62
C GLY A 52 3.69 2.13 -3.21
N ILE A 53 3.62 1.05 -2.46
CA ILE A 53 3.14 1.08 -1.06
C ILE A 53 4.23 1.62 -0.12
N GLY A 54 3.83 2.05 1.09
CA GLY A 54 4.77 2.12 2.20
C GLY A 54 5.14 0.72 2.70
N GLY A 55 6.07 0.64 3.64
CA GLY A 55 6.57 -0.64 4.14
C GLY A 55 7.43 -0.46 5.37
N VAL A 56 8.28 -1.44 5.64
CA VAL A 56 9.28 -1.37 6.69
C VAL A 56 10.45 -0.52 6.22
N HIS A 57 10.84 0.48 7.01
CA HIS A 57 11.98 1.32 6.66
C HIS A 57 13.30 0.60 6.97
N ARG A 58 14.37 0.99 6.28
CA ARG A 58 15.72 0.48 6.59
C ARG A 58 16.13 0.92 8.00
N GLY A 59 16.60 -0.01 8.83
CA GLY A 59 16.93 0.26 10.24
C GLY A 59 15.74 0.10 11.21
N ALA A 60 14.57 -0.33 10.73
CA ALA A 60 13.37 -0.50 11.55
C ALA A 60 13.51 -1.57 12.64
N GLU A 61 14.46 -2.49 12.54
CA GLU A 61 14.83 -3.40 13.63
C GLU A 61 15.24 -2.67 14.91
N THR A 62 15.65 -1.41 14.80
CA THR A 62 15.96 -0.53 15.93
C THR A 62 14.96 0.61 16.06
N THR A 63 14.59 1.27 14.95
CA THR A 63 13.77 2.49 14.99
C THR A 63 12.28 2.23 15.11
N MET A 64 11.84 1.01 14.74
CA MET A 64 10.43 0.64 14.60
C MET A 64 9.65 1.54 13.62
N ASP A 65 10.35 2.17 12.66
CA ASP A 65 9.72 2.98 11.60
C ASP A 65 9.08 2.08 10.55
N VAL A 66 7.79 1.77 10.76
CA VAL A 66 7.00 0.87 9.92
C VAL A 66 5.75 1.59 9.46
N SER A 67 5.51 1.59 8.14
CA SER A 67 4.33 2.25 7.56
C SER A 67 3.02 1.62 8.03
N ALA A 68 2.06 2.47 8.39
CA ALA A 68 0.68 2.05 8.66
C ALA A 68 -0.03 1.39 7.46
N ASP A 69 0.50 1.55 6.25
CA ASP A 69 -0.01 0.86 5.05
C ASP A 69 -0.03 -0.66 5.23
N LEU A 70 0.97 -1.25 5.91
CA LEU A 70 1.05 -2.70 6.13
C LEU A 70 -0.04 -3.20 7.08
N GLU A 71 -0.37 -2.39 8.09
CA GLU A 71 -1.46 -2.68 9.02
C GLU A 71 -2.83 -2.51 8.35
N GLU A 72 -2.96 -1.58 7.40
CA GLU A 72 -4.21 -1.38 6.66
C GLU A 72 -4.46 -2.51 5.65
N LEU A 73 -3.41 -2.95 4.95
CA LEU A 73 -3.45 -4.12 4.07
C LEU A 73 -3.93 -5.40 4.79
N ALA A 74 -3.66 -5.51 6.09
CA ALA A 74 -4.11 -6.63 6.91
C ALA A 74 -5.59 -6.55 7.33
N LYS A 75 -6.22 -5.38 7.23
CA LYS A 75 -7.54 -5.10 7.84
C LYS A 75 -8.63 -4.77 6.83
N THR A 76 -8.28 -4.05 5.77
CA THR A 76 -9.26 -3.50 4.82
C THR A 76 -9.33 -4.33 3.55
N ASN A 77 -10.55 -4.61 3.11
CA ASN A 77 -10.83 -5.48 1.96
C ASN A 77 -10.70 -4.73 0.62
N VAL A 78 -9.50 -4.24 0.33
CA VAL A 78 -9.17 -3.52 -0.91
C VAL A 78 -7.88 -4.08 -1.50
N ALA A 79 -7.93 -4.52 -2.76
CA ALA A 79 -6.75 -4.94 -3.50
C ALA A 79 -5.93 -3.72 -3.96
N VAL A 80 -4.64 -3.70 -3.64
CA VAL A 80 -3.74 -2.60 -4.03
C VAL A 80 -2.80 -3.04 -5.15
N VAL A 81 -2.95 -2.43 -6.33
CA VAL A 81 -2.04 -2.62 -7.46
C VAL A 81 -0.92 -1.59 -7.38
N CYS A 82 0.34 -2.06 -7.38
CA CYS A 82 1.51 -1.20 -7.26
C CYS A 82 2.77 -1.83 -7.88
N ALA A 83 3.85 -1.05 -8.01
CA ALA A 83 5.18 -1.52 -8.41
C ALA A 83 6.02 -2.00 -7.20
N GLY A 84 5.37 -2.65 -6.22
CA GLY A 84 5.98 -3.06 -4.94
C GLY A 84 6.07 -1.93 -3.92
N ALA A 85 6.91 -2.13 -2.89
CA ALA A 85 7.20 -1.10 -1.90
C ALA A 85 8.18 -0.06 -2.48
N LYS A 86 8.05 1.20 -2.06
CA LYS A 86 8.93 2.29 -2.52
C LYS A 86 10.42 1.95 -2.30
N SER A 87 11.27 2.33 -3.26
CA SER A 87 12.70 1.95 -3.31
C SER A 87 13.57 2.35 -2.10
N ILE A 88 13.08 3.28 -1.28
CA ILE A 88 13.76 3.74 -0.05
C ILE A 88 13.58 2.78 1.14
N LEU A 89 12.73 1.77 1.00
CA LEU A 89 12.34 0.85 2.06
C LEU A 89 13.23 -0.40 2.12
N ASP A 90 13.01 -1.20 3.15
CA ASP A 90 13.57 -2.55 3.27
C ASP A 90 12.55 -3.56 2.73
N LEU A 91 12.86 -4.18 1.59
CA LEU A 91 11.93 -5.07 0.91
C LEU A 91 11.78 -6.42 1.63
N ASN A 92 12.88 -6.96 2.16
CA ASN A 92 12.86 -8.23 2.87
C ASN A 92 12.00 -8.11 4.13
N LEU A 93 12.28 -7.10 4.96
CA LEU A 93 11.48 -6.89 6.17
C LEU A 93 10.02 -6.54 5.85
N THR A 94 9.76 -5.85 4.74
CA THR A 94 8.38 -5.59 4.30
C THR A 94 7.65 -6.87 3.93
N MET A 95 8.30 -7.80 3.22
CA MET A 95 7.70 -9.09 2.86
C MET A 95 7.46 -9.98 4.08
N GLU A 96 8.44 -10.08 4.99
CA GLU A 96 8.31 -10.80 6.27
C GLU A 96 7.14 -10.26 7.10
N TYR A 97 6.96 -8.93 7.11
CA TYR A 97 5.84 -8.30 7.82
C TYR A 97 4.49 -8.67 7.18
N LEU A 98 4.39 -8.60 5.86
CA LEU A 98 3.16 -8.94 5.13
C LEU A 98 2.81 -10.43 5.28
N GLU A 99 3.80 -11.31 5.22
CA GLU A 99 3.64 -12.73 5.52
C GLU A 99 3.11 -12.94 6.94
N THR A 100 3.73 -12.32 7.94
CA THR A 100 3.29 -12.38 9.34
C THR A 100 1.83 -11.92 9.52
N LYS A 101 1.40 -10.95 8.72
CA LYS A 101 0.02 -10.41 8.76
C LYS A 101 -0.96 -11.20 7.88
N GLY A 102 -0.50 -12.21 7.16
CA GLY A 102 -1.34 -12.99 6.24
C GLY A 102 -1.83 -12.21 5.03
N VAL A 103 -1.08 -11.17 4.61
CA VAL A 103 -1.43 -10.39 3.42
C VAL A 103 -0.84 -11.07 2.18
N PRO A 104 -1.66 -11.51 1.22
CA PRO A 104 -1.16 -12.12 -0.01
C PRO A 104 -0.48 -11.07 -0.90
N VAL A 105 0.69 -11.41 -1.43
CA VAL A 105 1.43 -10.60 -2.40
C VAL A 105 1.57 -11.40 -3.68
N ILE A 106 1.00 -10.88 -4.78
CA ILE A 106 0.95 -11.58 -6.06
C ILE A 106 1.83 -10.86 -7.07
N GLY A 107 2.80 -11.58 -7.65
CA GLY A 107 3.59 -11.12 -8.78
C GLY A 107 2.79 -11.24 -10.08
N TYR A 108 2.47 -10.12 -10.73
CA TYR A 108 1.87 -10.17 -12.05
C TYR A 108 2.94 -10.42 -13.12
N GLN A 109 2.90 -11.61 -13.72
CA GLN A 109 3.87 -12.07 -14.73
C GLN A 109 5.34 -12.06 -14.26
N THR A 110 5.58 -12.17 -12.95
CA THR A 110 6.91 -12.18 -12.33
C THR A 110 6.94 -13.09 -11.10
N ASP A 111 8.09 -13.72 -10.84
CA ASP A 111 8.35 -14.54 -9.65
C ASP A 111 9.15 -13.76 -8.59
N VAL A 112 9.53 -12.52 -8.87
CA VAL A 112 10.25 -11.64 -7.95
C VAL A 112 9.49 -10.35 -7.71
N LEU A 113 9.66 -9.78 -6.52
CA LEU A 113 9.07 -8.50 -6.13
C LEU A 113 9.70 -7.35 -6.94
N PRO A 114 8.91 -6.53 -7.65
CA PRO A 114 9.42 -5.30 -8.26
C PRO A 114 9.86 -4.30 -7.17
N ALA A 115 11.00 -3.64 -7.36
CA ALA A 115 11.54 -2.68 -6.40
C ALA A 115 11.29 -1.22 -6.82
N PHE A 116 10.03 -0.93 -7.14
CA PHE A 116 9.54 0.38 -7.58
C PHE A 116 10.15 0.84 -8.93
N TYR A 117 11.36 1.39 -8.92
CA TYR A 117 12.02 1.86 -10.15
C TYR A 117 12.64 0.73 -10.98
N THR A 118 12.98 -0.40 -10.36
CA THR A 118 13.54 -1.57 -11.05
C THR A 118 12.51 -2.68 -11.16
N ARG A 119 12.50 -3.36 -12.32
CA ARG A 119 11.55 -4.44 -12.62
C ARG A 119 11.75 -5.67 -11.74
N SER A 120 12.97 -5.87 -11.23
CA SER A 120 13.36 -7.01 -10.41
C SER A 120 14.05 -6.56 -9.13
N SER A 121 14.03 -7.46 -8.15
CA SER A 121 14.82 -7.44 -6.92
C SER A 121 15.25 -8.87 -6.60
N ASP A 122 16.02 -9.04 -5.53
CA ASP A 122 16.44 -10.37 -5.04
C ASP A 122 15.39 -11.01 -4.11
N VAL A 123 14.18 -10.45 -4.04
CA VAL A 123 13.10 -10.93 -3.19
C VAL A 123 12.12 -11.77 -4.00
N GLU A 124 12.10 -13.08 -3.75
CA GLU A 124 11.20 -14.03 -4.40
C GLU A 124 9.77 -13.88 -3.87
N LEU A 125 8.79 -14.06 -4.76
CA LEU A 125 7.37 -14.08 -4.42
C LEU A 125 6.85 -15.53 -4.42
N THR A 126 5.93 -15.82 -3.51
CA THR A 126 5.31 -17.15 -3.41
C THR A 126 4.11 -17.33 -4.33
N LEU A 127 3.49 -16.22 -4.76
CA LEU A 127 2.33 -16.22 -5.64
C LEU A 127 2.62 -15.48 -6.93
N ARG A 128 2.30 -16.10 -8.06
CA ARG A 128 2.35 -15.51 -9.39
C ARG A 128 1.00 -15.65 -10.08
N ALA A 129 0.61 -14.62 -10.82
CA ALA A 129 -0.51 -14.67 -11.74
C ALA A 129 -0.09 -14.11 -13.10
N ASP A 130 -0.35 -14.86 -14.18
CA ASP A 130 -0.01 -14.44 -15.54
C ASP A 130 -1.13 -13.69 -16.24
N THR A 131 -2.35 -13.74 -15.69
CA THR A 131 -3.52 -13.04 -16.21
C THR A 131 -4.31 -12.33 -15.11
N PRO A 132 -5.00 -11.22 -15.41
CA PRO A 132 -5.84 -10.50 -14.44
C PRO A 132 -7.01 -11.34 -13.89
N GLU A 133 -7.51 -12.31 -14.66
CA GLU A 133 -8.63 -13.17 -14.26
C GLU A 133 -8.27 -14.02 -13.04
N VAL A 134 -7.04 -14.55 -12.98
CA VAL A 134 -6.57 -15.30 -11.81
C VAL A 134 -6.57 -14.43 -10.56
N ILE A 135 -6.12 -13.17 -10.69
CA ILE A 135 -6.14 -12.20 -9.59
C ILE A 135 -7.59 -11.91 -9.18
N ALA A 136 -8.47 -11.64 -10.14
CA ALA A 136 -9.88 -11.34 -9.88
C ALA A 136 -10.60 -12.50 -9.17
N GLU A 137 -10.40 -13.74 -9.61
CA GLU A 137 -10.98 -14.92 -8.96
C GLU A 137 -10.40 -15.16 -7.56
N SER A 138 -9.10 -14.89 -7.36
CA SER A 138 -8.48 -14.96 -6.02
C SER A 138 -9.11 -13.96 -5.03
N LEU A 139 -9.46 -12.77 -5.50
CA LEU A 139 -10.14 -11.75 -4.68
C LEU A 139 -11.59 -12.14 -4.34
N LYS A 140 -12.30 -12.83 -5.24
CA LYS A 140 -13.70 -13.28 -5.04
C LYS A 140 -13.82 -14.56 -4.22
N ALA A 141 -12.78 -15.39 -4.17
CA ALA A 141 -12.80 -16.65 -3.43
C ALA A 141 -12.85 -16.46 -1.91
N LYS A 142 -12.63 -15.22 -1.44
CA LYS A 142 -12.72 -14.78 -0.06
C LYS A 142 -14.09 -14.18 0.26
#